data_AF-A0A218PKW1-F1
#
_entry.id   AF-A0A218PKW1-F1
#
_cell.length_a   1.000
_cell.length_b   1.000
_cell.length_c   1.000
_cell.angle_alpha   90.00
_cell.angle_beta   90.00
_cell.angle_gamma   90.00
#
_symmetry.space_group_name_H-M   'P 1'
#
loop_
_entity.id
_entity.type
_entity.pdbx_description
1 polymer ?
#
loop_
_entity_poly.entity_id
_entity_poly.type
_entity_poly.pdbx_seq_one_letter_code
_entity_poly.pdbx_strand_id
1 'polypeptide(L)' 'MTSLVTGLGLLPLALGAGEPGREIEGPMAIVILGGLMTSMALNLLVLPTLALRYARFDRGEADAHREKAIA' A
#
# COMPACT_ATOMS: atom_id res chain seq x y z
N MET A 1 -5.41 -6.51 1.63
CA MET A 1 -5.20 -7.94 1.95
C MET A 1 -3.80 -8.17 2.49
N THR A 2 -2.75 -7.91 1.71
CA THR A 2 -1.34 -8.20 2.04
C THR A 2 -0.84 -7.55 3.33
N SER A 3 -0.96 -6.22 3.46
CA SER A 3 -0.44 -5.51 4.63
C SER A 3 -1.10 -5.92 5.95
N LEU A 4 -2.39 -6.27 5.90
CA LEU A 4 -3.13 -6.78 7.06
C LEU A 4 -2.64 -8.19 7.46
N VAL A 5 -2.47 -9.08 6.48
CA VAL A 5 -1.96 -10.44 6.74
C VAL A 5 -0.56 -10.39 7.34
N THR A 6 0.34 -9.59 6.76
CA THR A 6 1.70 -9.44 7.28
C THR A 6 1.69 -8.78 8.66
N GLY A 7 0.87 -7.75 8.87
CA GLY A 7 0.72 -7.08 10.17
C GLY A 7 0.26 -8.03 11.26
N LEU A 8 -0.78 -8.84 11.00
CA LEU A 8 -1.28 -9.83 11.96
C LEU A 8 -0.27 -10.96 12.24
N GLY A 9 0.49 -11.39 11.25
CA GLY A 9 1.54 -12.40 11.42
C GLY A 9 2.74 -11.92 12.25
N LEU A 10 3.09 -10.64 12.14
CA LEU A 10 4.21 -10.04 12.88
C LEU A 10 3.80 -9.45 14.23
N LEU A 11 2.51 -9.25 14.48
CA LEU A 11 1.97 -8.68 15.72
C LEU A 11 2.45 -9.41 16.99
N PRO A 12 2.38 -10.75 17.12
CA PRO A 12 2.88 -11.43 18.32
C PRO A 12 4.40 -11.30 18.47
N LEU A 13 5.12 -11.21 17.34
CA LEU A 13 6.57 -11.04 17.38
C LEU A 13 6.94 -9.63 17.90
N ALA A 14 6.22 -8.60 17.46
CA ALA A 14 6.41 -7.22 17.91
C ALA A 14 6.05 -7.04 19.40
N LEU A 15 5.04 -7.77 19.91
CA LEU A 15 4.66 -7.73 21.32
C LEU A 15 5.66 -8.43 22.24
N GLY A 16 6.30 -9.52 21.78
CA GLY A 16 7.35 -10.24 22.52
C GLY A 16 8.76 -9.68 22.34
N ALA A 17 8.90 -8.40 21.93
CA ALA A 17 10.19 -7.78 21.64
C ALA A 17 11.15 -7.67 22.85
N GLY A 18 10.65 -7.87 24.08
CA GLY A 18 11.44 -7.79 25.31
C GLY A 18 11.99 -9.13 25.83
N GLU A 19 11.76 -10.24 25.14
CA GLU A 19 12.22 -11.55 25.61
C GLU A 19 13.69 -11.83 25.25
N PRO A 20 14.47 -12.46 26.17
CA PRO A 20 15.84 -12.88 25.88
C PRO A 20 15.90 -13.80 24.66
N GLY A 21 16.81 -13.52 23.73
CA GLY A 21 16.93 -14.25 22.46
C GLY A 21 16.13 -13.66 21.28
N ARG A 22 15.34 -12.60 21.51
CA ARG A 22 14.57 -11.91 20.46
C ARG A 22 15.00 -10.46 20.25
N GLU A 23 16.23 -10.15 20.65
CA GLU A 23 16.85 -8.82 20.64
C GLU A 23 16.95 -8.21 19.23
N ILE A 24 17.00 -9.05 18.19
CA ILE A 24 17.03 -8.61 16.78
C ILE A 24 15.64 -8.65 16.14
N GLU A 25 14.84 -9.69 16.46
CA GLU A 25 13.50 -9.85 15.90
C GLU A 25 12.51 -8.79 16.38
N GLY A 26 12.57 -8.41 17.66
CA GLY A 26 11.70 -7.39 18.24
C GLY A 26 11.78 -6.06 17.49
N PRO A 27 12.98 -5.44 17.38
CA PRO A 27 13.17 -4.21 16.61
C PRO A 27 12.77 -4.35 15.14
N MET A 28 13.12 -5.47 14.51
CA MET A 28 12.80 -5.73 13.11
C MET A 28 11.28 -5.76 12.88
N ALA A 29 10.52 -6.46 13.73
CA ALA A 29 9.07 -6.56 13.62
C ALA A 29 8.38 -5.19 13.79
N ILE A 30 8.87 -4.36 14.71
CA ILE A 30 8.35 -3.00 14.94
C ILE A 30 8.59 -2.13 13.69
N VAL A 31 9.81 -2.17 13.12
CA VAL A 31 10.15 -1.41 11.91
C VAL A 31 9.27 -1.85 10.73
N ILE A 32 9.04 -3.15 10.55
CA ILE A 32 8.19 -3.66 9.48
C ILE A 32 6.74 -3.22 9.66
N LEU A 33 6.18 -3.32 10.88
CA LEU A 33 4.81 -2.85 11.16
C LEU A 33 4.64 -1.37 10.83
N GLY A 34 5.59 -0.53 11.26
CA GLY A 34 5.60 0.90 10.95
C GLY A 34 5.67 1.15 9.44
N GLY A 35 6.61 0.50 8.76
CA GLY A 35 6.78 0.62 7.31
C GLY A 35 5.55 0.18 6.51
N LEU A 36 4.86 -0.87 6.95
CA LEU A 36 3.62 -1.35 6.33
C LEU A 36 2.48 -0.34 6.49
N MET A 37 2.32 0.26 7.67
CA MET A 37 1.30 1.29 7.91
C MET A 37 1.57 2.53 7.06
N THR A 38 2.82 3.00 7.02
CA THR A 38 3.22 4.13 6.18
C THR A 38 3.03 3.81 4.70
N SER A 39 3.46 2.65 4.23
CA SER A 39 3.31 2.24 2.83
C SER A 39 1.84 2.11 2.43
N MET A 40 0.98 1.56 3.30
CA MET A 40 -0.47 1.50 3.05
C MET A 40 -1.07 2.90 2.90
N ALA A 41 -0.71 3.83 3.80
CA ALA A 41 -1.16 5.21 3.73
C ALA A 41 -0.65 5.90 2.46
N LEU A 42 0.64 5.78 2.15
CA LEU A 42 1.24 6.34 0.94
C LEU A 42 0.60 5.74 -0.32
N ASN A 43 0.35 4.44 -0.36
CA ASN A 43 -0.32 3.80 -1.49
C ASN A 43 -1.72 4.39 -1.73
N LEU A 44 -2.47 4.65 -0.66
CA LEU A 44 -3.82 5.23 -0.73
C LEU A 44 -3.84 6.74 -0.97
N LEU A 45 -2.80 7.49 -0.60
CA LEU A 45 -2.73 8.94 -0.76
C LEU A 45 -1.89 9.36 -1.98
N VAL A 46 -0.68 8.84 -2.09
CA VAL A 46 0.31 9.24 -3.09
C VAL A 46 -0.06 8.72 -4.47
N LEU A 47 -0.47 7.46 -4.61
CA LEU A 47 -0.85 6.94 -5.93
C LEU A 47 -2.03 7.68 -6.57
N PRO A 48 -3.18 7.93 -5.91
CA PRO A 48 -4.26 8.68 -6.55
C PRO A 48 -3.88 10.14 -6.79
N THR A 49 -3.09 10.75 -5.90
CA THR A 49 -2.59 12.13 -6.11
C THR A 49 -1.67 12.22 -7.33
N LEU A 50 -0.77 11.24 -7.50
CA LEU A 50 0.08 11.12 -8.67
C LEU A 50 -0.74 10.80 -9.93
N ALA A 51 -1.73 9.91 -9.83
CA ALA A 51 -2.62 9.59 -10.93
C ALA A 51 -3.41 10.82 -11.38
N LEU A 52 -4.02 11.60 -10.49
CA LEU A 52 -4.73 12.82 -10.90
C LEU A 52 -3.81 13.87 -11.54
N ARG A 53 -2.55 13.94 -11.08
CA ARG A 53 -1.57 14.92 -11.59
C ARG A 53 -0.91 14.51 -12.90
N TYR A 54 -0.62 13.21 -13.08
CA TYR A 54 0.20 12.70 -14.19
C TYR A 54 -0.52 11.71 -15.10
N ALA A 55 -1.61 11.08 -14.65
CA ALA A 55 -2.50 10.37 -15.55
C ALA A 55 -3.24 11.40 -16.39
N ARG A 56 -2.58 11.81 -17.48
CA ARG A 56 -3.28 12.21 -18.69
C ARG A 56 -4.05 10.96 -19.11
N PHE A 57 -5.25 10.80 -18.56
CA PHE A 57 -6.23 9.87 -19.11
C PHE A 57 -6.33 10.25 -20.57
N ASP A 58 -5.77 9.41 -21.43
CA ASP A 58 -5.89 9.60 -22.86
C ASP A 58 -7.39 9.52 -23.14
N ARG A 59 -8.02 10.70 -23.28
CA ARG A 59 -9.46 10.85 -23.54
C ARG A 59 -9.83 10.25 -24.91
N GLY A 60 -8.87 9.65 -25.64
CA GLY A 60 -9.07 9.02 -26.94
C GLY A 60 -10.02 7.81 -26.95
N GLU A 61 -10.17 7.05 -25.87
CA GLU A 61 -11.00 5.83 -25.92
C GLU A 61 -12.47 6.04 -25.52
N ALA A 62 -12.78 7.07 -24.72
CA ALA A 62 -14.17 7.39 -24.37
C ALA A 62 -14.93 8.04 -25.55
N ASP A 63 -14.24 8.83 -26.38
CA ASP A 63 -14.83 9.51 -27.52
C ASP A 63 -14.93 8.60 -28.76
N ALA A 64 -13.97 7.68 -28.96
CA ALA A 64 -13.97 6.73 -30.08
C ALA A 64 -15.16 5.75 -30.05
N HIS A 65 -15.66 5.40 -28.86
CA HIS A 65 -16.84 4.53 -28.74
C HIS A 65 -18.16 5.28 -28.95
N ARG A 66 -18.16 6.60 -28.71
CA ARG A 66 -19.31 7.48 -28.91
C ARG A 66 -19.46 7.88 -30.38
N GLU A 67 -18.35 8.03 -31.10
CA GLU A 67 -18.35 8.27 -32.56
C GLU A 67 -18.86 7.04 -33.35
N LYS A 68 -18.44 5.83 -32.95
CA LYS A 68 -18.94 4.57 -33.55
C LYS A 68 -20.41 4.24 -33.21
N ALA A 69 -20.98 4.86 -32.19
CA ALA A 69 -22.39 4.67 -31.83
C ALA A 69 -23.33 5.66 -32.54
N ILE A 70 -22.78 6.70 -33.17
CA ILE A 70 -23.54 7.76 -33.86
C ILE A 70 -23.40 7.65 -35.40
N ALA A 71 -22.37 6.93 -35.90
CA ALA A 71 -22.21 6.56 -37.31
C ALA A 71 -22.92 5.24 -37.64
#